data_AF-A0AAV0XXE0-F1
#
_entry.id   AF-A0AAV0XXE0-F1
#
_cell.length_a   1.000
_cell.length_b   1.000
_cell.length_c   1.000
_cell.angle_alpha   90.00
_cell.angle_beta   90.00
_cell.angle_gamma   90.00
#
_symmetry.space_group_name_H-M   'P 1'
#
loop_
_entity.id
_entity.type
_entity.pdbx_description
1 polymer ?
#
loop_
_entity_poly.entity_id
_entity_poly.type
_entity_poly.pdbx_seq_one_letter_code
_entity_poly.pdbx_strand_id
1 'polypeptide(L)' 'MSLKVKETISTQLSSVKHFSLEIDSTQDVAVIDQLCICLKYVFNGKAEERVLALIPLESGKGVFTNSRK' A
#
# COMPACT_ATOMS: atom_id res chain seq x y z
N MET A 1 4.59 -11.34 -3.40
CA MET A 1 3.51 -11.88 -2.54
C MET A 1 2.83 -13.05 -3.23
N SER A 2 2.60 -14.16 -2.52
CA SER A 2 1.90 -15.35 -3.04
C SER A 2 0.41 -15.06 -3.31
N LEU A 3 -0.17 -15.71 -4.33
CA LEU A 3 -1.58 -15.53 -4.72
C LEU A 3 -2.55 -15.81 -3.57
N LYS A 4 -2.32 -16.87 -2.78
CA LYS A 4 -3.16 -17.22 -1.63
C LYS A 4 -3.22 -16.13 -0.56
N VAL A 5 -2.12 -15.39 -0.38
CA VAL A 5 -2.08 -14.28 0.58
C VAL A 5 -2.93 -13.12 0.08
N LYS A 6 -2.86 -12.80 -1.22
CA LYS A 6 -3.70 -11.76 -1.84
C LYS A 6 -5.18 -12.08 -1.73
N GLU A 7 -5.56 -13.32 -2.03
CA GLU A 7 -6.95 -13.79 -1.90
C GLU A 7 -7.45 -13.66 -0.47
N THR A 8 -6.65 -14.09 0.51
CA THR A 8 -7.02 -13.98 1.93
C THR A 8 -7.25 -12.53 2.35
N ILE A 9 -6.35 -11.62 1.97
CA ILE A 9 -6.49 -10.18 2.26
C ILE A 9 -7.74 -9.64 1.56
N SER A 10 -7.99 -10.01 0.31
CA SER A 10 -9.17 -9.57 -0.44
C SER A 10 -10.47 -10.02 0.24
N THR A 11 -10.56 -11.29 0.66
CA THR A 11 -11.75 -11.81 1.36
C THR A 11 -11.98 -11.09 2.68
N GLN A 12 -10.92 -10.83 3.45
CA GLN A 12 -11.03 -10.06 4.69
C GLN A 12 -11.49 -8.63 4.43
N LEU A 13 -10.91 -7.96 3.42
CA LEU A 13 -11.29 -6.60 3.05
C LEU A 13 -12.75 -6.47 2.62
N SER A 14 -13.28 -7.46 1.90
CA SER A 14 -14.70 -7.46 1.50
C SER A 14 -15.66 -7.53 2.68
N SER A 15 -15.20 -7.99 3.85
CA SER A 15 -16.02 -8.11 5.06
C SER A 15 -15.91 -6.91 6.01
N VAL A 16 -14.93 -6.02 5.81
CA VAL A 16 -14.72 -4.85 6.67
C VAL A 16 -15.27 -3.58 6.02
N LYS A 17 -15.83 -2.70 6.83
CA LYS A 17 -16.41 -1.44 6.34
C LYS A 17 -15.36 -0.37 6.04
N HIS A 18 -14.23 -0.41 6.75
CA HIS A 18 -13.20 0.62 6.70
C HIS A 18 -11.81 -0.03 6.63
N PHE A 19 -10.97 0.55 5.78
CA PHE A 19 -9.54 0.26 5.67
C PHE A 19 -8.81 1.57 5.37
N SER A 20 -7.52 1.61 5.65
CA SER A 20 -6.63 2.68 5.25
C SER A 20 -5.48 2.14 4.42
N LEU A 21 -4.97 2.99 3.54
CA LEU A 21 -3.75 2.75 2.77
C LEU A 21 -2.68 3.70 3.28
N GLU A 22 -1.50 3.17 3.55
CA GLU A 22 -0.30 3.92 3.87
C GLU A 22 0.69 3.74 2.73
N ILE A 23 1.33 4.84 2.34
CA ILE A 23 2.29 4.87 1.24
C ILE A 23 3.54 5.56 1.79
N ASP A 24 4.60 4.78 1.98
CA ASP A 24 5.86 5.25 2.53
C ASP A 24 6.93 5.24 1.45
N SER A 25 7.39 6.42 1.04
CA SER A 25 8.56 6.57 0.18
C SER A 25 9.81 6.64 1.04
N THR A 26 10.80 5.80 0.75
CA THR A 26 12.12 5.84 1.40
C THR A 26 13.18 6.14 0.35
N GLN A 27 13.99 7.17 0.57
CA GLN A 27 15.15 7.45 -0.29
C GLN A 27 16.37 6.75 0.29
N ASP A 28 17.00 5.87 -0.49
CA ASP A 28 18.26 5.23 -0.13
C ASP A 28 19.45 6.11 -0.56
N VAL A 29 20.56 6.01 0.16
CA VAL A 29 21.83 6.69 -0.15
C VAL A 29 22.41 6.21 -1.49
N ALA A 30 21.92 5.07 -2.01
CA ALA A 30 22.30 4.44 -3.28
C ALA A 30 21.47 4.85 -4.52
N VAL A 31 20.66 5.94 -4.46
CA VAL A 31 19.92 6.52 -5.61
C VAL A 31 18.66 5.73 -6.06
N ILE A 32 18.34 4.62 -5.41
CA ILE A 32 17.09 3.88 -5.70
C ILE A 32 16.06 4.24 -4.64
N ASP A 33 15.06 5.04 -5.04
CA ASP A 33 13.90 5.31 -4.20
C ASP A 33 13.05 4.04 -4.09
N GLN A 34 12.46 3.75 -2.93
CA GLN A 34 11.54 2.64 -2.75
C GLN A 34 10.21 3.13 -2.20
N LEU A 35 9.11 2.59 -2.70
CA LEU A 35 7.76 2.86 -2.25
C LEU A 35 7.17 1.61 -1.60
N CYS A 36 6.88 1.69 -0.30
CA CYS A 36 6.11 0.68 0.41
C CYS A 36 4.63 1.05 0.35
N ILE A 37 3.78 0.11 -0.06
CA ILE A 37 2.33 0.26 0.02
C ILE A 37 1.84 -0.71 1.09
N CYS A 38 1.32 -0.16 2.18
CA CYS A 38 0.79 -0.91 3.30
C CYS A 38 -0.71 -0.67 3.46
N LEU A 39 -1.44 -1.73 3.84
CA LEU A 39 -2.86 -1.70 4.05
C LEU A 39 -3.16 -2.01 5.51
N LYS A 40 -3.97 -1.17 6.16
CA LYS A 40 -4.37 -1.33 7.56
C LYS A 40 -5.88 -1.43 7.68
N TYR A 41 -6.37 -2.39 8.45
CA TYR A 41 -7.80 -2.61 8.65
C TYR A 41 -8.06 -3.33 9.98
N VAL A 42 -9.31 -3.30 10.44
CA VAL A 42 -9.72 -4.06 11.63
C VAL A 42 -10.57 -5.24 11.19
N PHE A 43 -10.09 -6.45 11.42
CA PHE A 43 -10.79 -7.69 11.13
C PHE A 43 -10.99 -8.49 12.42
N ASN A 44 -12.23 -8.90 12.72
CA ASN A 44 -12.59 -9.62 13.94
C ASN A 44 -12.06 -8.98 15.24
N GLY A 45 -12.13 -7.64 15.32
CA GLY A 45 -11.67 -6.88 16.49
C GLY A 45 -10.15 -6.77 16.63
N LYS A 46 -9.37 -7.24 15.64
CA LYS A 46 -7.91 -7.13 15.63
C LYS A 46 -7.46 -6.17 14.53
N ALA A 47 -6.47 -5.34 14.84
CA ALA A 47 -5.78 -4.53 13.85
C ALA A 47 -4.88 -5.44 13.00
N GLU A 48 -5.05 -5.38 11.69
CA GLU A 48 -4.29 -6.10 10.69
C GLU A 48 -3.50 -5.08 9.86
N GLU A 49 -2.22 -5.38 9.64
CA GLU A 49 -1.33 -4.58 8.80
C GLU A 49 -0.68 -5.50 7.75
N ARG A 50 -0.80 -5.13 6.47
CA ARG A 50 -0.41 -5.97 5.34
C ARG A 50 0.33 -5.15 4.29
N VAL A 51 1.62 -5.44 4.12
CA VAL A 51 2.44 -4.89 3.02
C VAL A 51 1.98 -5.51 1.70
N LEU A 52 1.41 -4.71 0.82
CA LEU A 52 0.91 -5.16 -0.48
C LEU A 52 2.01 -5.21 -1.54
N ALA A 53 2.86 -4.19 -1.56
CA ALA A 53 3.93 -4.05 -2.53
C ALA A 53 5.08 -3.23 -1.96
N LEU A 54 6.28 -3.58 -2.42
CA LEU A 54 7.47 -2.76 -2.33
C LEU A 54 7.91 -2.51 -3.78
N ILE A 55 7.88 -1.25 -4.21
CA ILE A 55 8.06 -0.87 -5.60
C ILE A 55 9.30 0.00 -5.70
N PRO A 56 10.32 -0.35 -6.51
CA PRO A 56 11.41 0.56 -6.80
C PRO A 56 10.88 1.75 -7.61
N LEU A 57 11.31 2.95 -7.23
CA LEU A 57 10.98 4.20 -7.89
C LEU A 57 12.24 4.75 -8.56
N GLU A 58 12.07 5.21 -9.79
CA GLU A 58 13.12 5.92 -10.53
C GLU A 58 13.14 7.43 -10.22
N SER A 59 12.07 7.95 -9.60
CA SER A 59 11.92 9.38 -9.30
C SER A 59 10.83 9.62 -8.25
N GLY A 60 11.16 10.35 -7.17
CA GLY A 60 10.21 10.84 -6.16
C GLY A 60 9.42 12.10 -6.54
N LYS A 61 9.37 12.50 -7.82
CA LYS A 61 8.64 13.71 -8.24
C LYS A 61 7.13 13.48 -8.26
N GLY A 62 6.39 14.18 -7.39
CA GLY A 62 4.93 14.22 -7.43
C GLY A 62 4.41 15.01 -8.64
N VAL A 63 3.60 14.38 -9.48
CA VAL A 63 2.96 15.06 -10.63
C VAL A 63 1.55 15.49 -10.23
N PHE A 64 1.31 16.79 -10.16
CA PHE A 64 -0.04 17.34 -9.98
C PHE A 64 -0.65 17.65 -11.35
N THR A 65 -1.53 16.78 -11.84
CA THR A 65 -2.36 17.08 -13.01
C THR A 65 -3.68 17.69 -12.54
N ASN A 66 -3.90 18.97 -12.85
CA ASN A 66 -5.14 19.66 -12.51
C ASN A 66 -6.28 19.20 -13.43
N SER A 67 -6.90 18.07 -13.09
CA SER A 67 -8.02 17.49 -13.83
C SER A 67 -9.34 18.07 -13.29
N ARG A 68 -9.52 19.39 -13.43
CA ARG A 68 -10.85 20.03 -13.33
C ARG A 68 -11.15 20.66 -14.69
N LYS A 69 -11.95 19.96 -15.50
CA LYS A 69 -12.78 20.55 -16.55
C LYS A 69 -14.24 20.31 -16.17
#